data_AF-A0A820MUK4-F1
#
_entry.id   AF-A0A820MUK4-F1
#
_cell.length_a   1.000
_cell.length_b   1.000
_cell.length_c   1.000
_cell.angle_alpha   90.00
_cell.angle_beta   90.00
_cell.angle_gamma   90.00
#
_symmetry.space_group_name_H-M   'P 1'
#
loop_
_entity.id
_entity.type
_entity.pdbx_description
1 polymer ?
#
loop_
_entity_poly.entity_id
_entity_poly.type
_entity_poly.pdbx_seq_one_letter_code
_entity_poly.pdbx_strand_id
1 'polypeptide(L)'
;KMSTQSSDIPTIEIKDRENLIYSIKTNETNENKDILKENNLINDEIFWLLLPNGSNTQHISSISQINSQSLFLKRVQRDQFDFHQLPFQSLLKLSGKKFCNQYSSRLIKAHGPAAIFPLSSNKQNLYQLNYHHEGGIRYWYIIPSDERKKFEILFQENNPSICIQHDEILIDPLLFKKYNIKYKKVIQNSGEI
;
A
#
# COMPACT_ATOMS: atom_id res chain seq x y z
N LYS A 1 -28.86 -35.60 23.81
CA LYS A 1 -27.70 -35.75 22.91
C LYS A 1 -27.82 -34.68 21.83
N MET A 2 -27.22 -33.50 22.05
CA MET A 2 -27.09 -32.46 21.02
C MET A 2 -25.67 -32.56 20.48
N SER A 3 -25.54 -32.94 19.21
CA SER A 3 -24.27 -33.00 18.49
C SER A 3 -23.95 -31.60 17.97
N THR A 4 -23.00 -30.92 18.61
CA THR A 4 -22.34 -29.75 18.04
C THR A 4 -21.43 -30.22 16.91
N GLN A 5 -21.81 -29.90 15.67
CA GLN A 5 -20.93 -30.02 14.51
C GLN A 5 -19.78 -29.03 14.69
N SER A 6 -18.56 -29.54 14.78
CA SER A 6 -17.34 -28.74 14.70
C SER A 6 -17.26 -28.17 13.29
N SER A 7 -17.23 -26.85 13.18
CA SER A 7 -16.87 -26.15 11.96
C SER A 7 -15.40 -26.42 11.66
N ASP A 8 -15.14 -27.34 10.74
CA ASP A 8 -13.79 -27.58 10.21
C ASP A 8 -13.33 -26.33 9.48
N ILE A 9 -12.40 -25.60 10.10
CA ILE A 9 -11.62 -24.55 9.44
C ILE A 9 -10.68 -25.30 8.48
N PRO A 10 -10.76 -25.08 7.16
CA PRO A 10 -9.85 -25.74 6.24
C PRO A 10 -8.42 -25.30 6.55
N THR A 11 -7.59 -26.25 6.96
CA THR A 11 -6.14 -26.08 7.03
C THR A 11 -5.63 -25.83 5.62
N ILE A 12 -5.40 -24.57 5.27
CA ILE A 12 -4.88 -24.18 3.97
C ILE A 12 -3.41 -24.62 3.92
N GLU A 13 -3.13 -25.70 3.21
CA GLU A 13 -1.76 -26.12 2.90
C GLU A 13 -1.06 -25.00 2.12
N ILE A 14 0.04 -24.50 2.69
CA ILE A 14 0.90 -23.50 2.05
C ILE A 14 1.64 -24.21 0.91
N LYS A 15 1.08 -24.18 -0.29
CA LYS A 15 1.82 -24.54 -1.50
C LYS A 15 3.00 -23.58 -1.65
N ASP A 16 4.18 -24.12 -1.99
CA ASP A 16 5.34 -23.31 -2.36
C ASP A 16 4.96 -22.34 -3.47
N ARG A 17 5.00 -21.04 -3.17
CA ARG A 17 4.67 -19.97 -4.11
C ARG A 17 5.91 -19.60 -4.91
N GLU A 18 5.87 -19.88 -6.21
CA GLU A 18 6.98 -19.57 -7.10
C GLU A 18 7.05 -18.07 -7.44
N ASN A 19 5.89 -17.40 -7.59
CA ASN A 19 5.80 -15.98 -7.90
C ASN A 19 5.40 -15.15 -6.67
N LEU A 20 6.26 -14.20 -6.30
CA LEU A 20 6.10 -13.31 -5.14
C LEU A 20 6.10 -11.82 -5.55
N ILE A 21 6.09 -11.55 -6.86
CA ILE A 21 6.12 -10.20 -7.44
C ILE A 21 4.97 -10.09 -8.44
N TYR A 22 4.15 -9.07 -8.27
CA TYR A 22 2.96 -8.82 -9.07
C TYR A 22 3.05 -7.44 -9.70
N SER A 23 2.73 -7.35 -10.99
CA SER A 23 2.64 -6.07 -11.70
C SER A 23 1.23 -5.50 -11.55
N ILE A 24 1.13 -4.20 -11.33
CA ILE A 24 -0.14 -3.50 -11.19
C ILE A 24 -0.37 -2.72 -12.49
N LYS A 25 -1.56 -2.87 -13.06
CA LYS A 25 -2.03 -2.09 -14.21
C LYS A 25 -3.10 -1.10 -13.74
N THR A 26 -2.88 0.17 -13.98
CA THR A 26 -3.93 1.18 -13.96
C THR A 26 -4.77 1.04 -15.22
N ASN A 27 -5.91 0.36 -15.15
CA ASN A 27 -6.88 0.42 -16.24
C ASN A 27 -7.61 1.76 -16.19
N GLU A 28 -7.54 2.53 -17.28
CA GLU A 28 -8.46 3.66 -17.52
C GLU A 28 -9.90 3.18 -17.81
N THR A 29 -10.10 1.86 -18.02
CA THR A 29 -11.39 1.25 -18.36
C THR A 29 -11.91 0.28 -17.28
N ASN A 30 -13.15 0.54 -16.87
CA ASN A 30 -13.86 0.07 -15.68
C ASN A 30 -14.35 -1.41 -15.71
N GLU A 31 -13.70 -2.34 -16.41
CA GLU A 31 -14.39 -3.59 -16.80
C GLU A 31 -14.17 -4.85 -15.96
N ASN A 32 -13.39 -4.86 -14.87
CA ASN A 32 -13.30 -6.05 -14.01
C ASN A 32 -13.39 -5.69 -12.53
N LYS A 33 -14.62 -5.46 -12.04
CA LYS A 33 -14.90 -5.09 -10.63
C LYS A 33 -15.30 -6.25 -9.73
N ASP A 34 -15.35 -7.50 -10.22
CA ASP A 34 -16.24 -8.50 -9.60
C ASP A 34 -15.57 -9.69 -8.91
N ILE A 35 -14.25 -9.82 -8.86
CA ILE A 35 -13.62 -11.05 -8.31
C ILE A 35 -13.57 -11.10 -6.77
N LEU A 36 -13.71 -9.97 -6.06
CA LEU A 36 -13.52 -9.93 -4.59
C LEU A 36 -14.70 -9.34 -3.80
N LYS A 37 -15.86 -9.15 -4.45
CA LYS A 37 -17.04 -8.50 -3.82
C LYS A 37 -17.76 -9.36 -2.78
N GLU A 38 -17.54 -10.67 -2.73
CA GLU A 38 -18.39 -11.59 -1.94
C GLU A 38 -17.86 -11.95 -0.54
N ASN A 39 -16.61 -11.63 -0.20
CA ASN A 39 -16.04 -12.04 1.09
C ASN A 39 -15.86 -10.86 2.05
N ASN A 40 -16.78 -10.74 3.02
CA ASN A 40 -16.76 -9.72 4.07
C ASN A 40 -15.59 -9.84 5.08
N LEU A 41 -14.68 -10.79 4.90
CA LEU A 41 -13.58 -11.09 5.83
C LEU A 41 -12.26 -11.40 5.09
N ILE A 42 -11.87 -10.54 4.15
CA ILE A 42 -10.50 -10.59 3.62
C ILE A 42 -9.57 -9.92 4.65
N ASN A 43 -8.89 -10.72 5.45
CA ASN A 43 -7.70 -10.28 6.19
C ASN A 43 -6.46 -10.36 5.30
N ASP A 44 -5.31 -9.88 5.75
CA ASP A 44 -4.11 -9.82 4.91
C ASP A 44 -3.55 -11.20 4.53
N GLU A 45 -3.66 -12.19 5.41
CA GLU A 45 -3.20 -13.56 5.14
C GLU A 45 -4.03 -14.19 4.01
N ILE A 46 -5.35 -14.07 4.09
CA ILE A 46 -6.27 -14.52 3.04
C ILE A 46 -6.04 -13.73 1.75
N PHE A 47 -5.81 -12.41 1.84
CA PHE A 47 -5.51 -11.59 0.66
C PHE A 47 -4.33 -12.15 -0.12
N TRP A 48 -3.19 -12.39 0.55
CA TRP A 48 -2.03 -12.97 -0.11
C TRP A 48 -2.37 -14.33 -0.68
N LEU A 49 -3.06 -15.20 0.07
CA LEU A 49 -3.48 -16.54 -0.36
C LEU A 49 -4.34 -16.55 -1.64
N LEU A 50 -5.17 -15.54 -1.84
CA LEU A 50 -6.07 -15.41 -2.99
C LEU A 50 -5.39 -14.85 -4.26
N LEU A 51 -4.19 -14.28 -4.16
CA LEU A 51 -3.48 -13.81 -5.35
C LEU A 51 -3.13 -15.00 -6.28
N PRO A 52 -3.29 -14.85 -7.61
CA PRO A 52 -3.01 -15.89 -8.57
C PRO A 52 -1.56 -16.35 -8.51
N ASN A 53 -1.36 -17.65 -8.38
CA ASN A 53 -0.06 -18.29 -8.53
C ASN A 53 0.10 -18.73 -10.00
N GLY A 54 1.05 -18.15 -10.73
CA GLY A 54 1.33 -18.52 -12.12
C GLY A 54 1.90 -17.39 -12.96
N SER A 55 2.05 -17.62 -14.26
CA SER A 55 2.70 -16.71 -15.22
C SER A 55 1.98 -15.37 -15.42
N ASN A 56 0.71 -15.28 -15.06
CA ASN A 56 -0.09 -14.05 -15.21
C ASN A 56 -0.21 -13.30 -13.88
N THR A 57 0.86 -12.58 -13.51
CA THR A 57 0.97 -11.84 -12.22
C THR A 57 0.42 -10.41 -12.29
N GLN A 58 -0.50 -10.14 -13.21
CA GLN A 58 -1.07 -8.82 -13.42
C GLN A 58 -2.29 -8.59 -12.55
N HIS A 59 -2.26 -7.55 -11.72
CA HIS A 59 -3.39 -7.07 -10.94
C HIS A 59 -3.89 -5.73 -11.45
N ILE A 60 -5.21 -5.55 -11.43
CA ILE A 60 -5.82 -4.28 -11.79
C ILE A 60 -5.84 -3.38 -10.56
N SER A 61 -5.37 -2.14 -10.73
CA SER A 61 -5.46 -1.12 -9.69
C SER A 61 -6.92 -0.82 -9.36
N SER A 62 -7.28 -0.92 -8.09
CA SER A 62 -8.60 -0.56 -7.55
C SER A 62 -8.52 0.69 -6.69
N ILE A 63 -7.50 1.52 -6.91
CA ILE A 63 -7.34 2.83 -6.28
C ILE A 63 -7.44 3.96 -7.32
N SER A 64 -7.97 5.11 -6.92
CA SER A 64 -7.88 6.36 -7.67
C SER A 64 -7.22 7.45 -6.83
N GLN A 65 -6.43 8.29 -7.50
CA GLN A 65 -5.76 9.43 -6.87
C GLN A 65 -6.39 10.71 -7.38
N ILE A 66 -6.82 11.57 -6.45
CA ILE A 66 -7.34 12.89 -6.74
C ILE A 66 -6.33 13.91 -6.22
N ASN A 67 -5.65 14.56 -7.15
CA ASN A 67 -4.62 15.55 -6.85
C ASN A 67 -5.25 16.86 -6.38
N SER A 68 -4.53 17.57 -5.51
CA SER A 68 -4.89 18.93 -5.08
C SER A 68 -6.25 19.05 -4.37
N GLN A 69 -6.82 17.94 -3.92
CA GLN A 69 -8.00 17.89 -3.08
C GLN A 69 -7.65 17.36 -1.69
N SER A 70 -8.45 17.75 -0.71
CA SER A 70 -8.30 17.33 0.68
C SER A 70 -9.66 17.32 1.35
N LEU A 71 -9.86 16.36 2.25
CA LEU A 71 -11.02 16.32 3.13
C LEU A 71 -10.78 17.06 4.44
N PHE A 72 -9.55 17.56 4.67
CA PHE A 72 -9.25 18.42 5.80
C PHE A 72 -9.73 19.84 5.56
N LEU A 73 -10.46 20.37 6.53
CA LEU A 73 -10.77 21.80 6.61
C LEU A 73 -9.47 22.59 6.75
N LYS A 74 -9.28 23.59 5.88
CA LYS A 74 -8.18 24.55 6.03
C LYS A 74 -8.45 25.42 7.26
N ARG A 75 -7.60 25.31 8.27
CA ARG A 75 -7.78 26.09 9.50
C ARG A 75 -6.91 27.34 9.44
N VAL A 76 -7.48 28.45 9.90
CA VAL A 76 -6.80 29.76 9.90
C VAL A 76 -5.98 29.95 11.18
N GLN A 77 -6.33 29.24 12.25
CA GLN A 77 -5.65 29.33 13.54
C GLN A 77 -4.38 28.47 13.56
N ARG A 78 -3.27 29.05 14.04
CA ARG A 78 -1.93 28.42 14.02
C ARG A 78 -1.75 27.31 15.06
N ASP A 79 -2.56 27.29 16.10
CA ASP A 79 -2.38 26.41 17.26
C ASP A 79 -3.05 25.03 17.08
N GLN A 80 -3.62 24.77 15.91
CA GLN A 80 -4.29 23.51 15.60
C GLN A 80 -3.55 22.77 14.50
N PHE A 81 -3.46 21.46 14.64
CA PHE A 81 -2.85 20.59 13.63
C PHE A 81 -3.64 20.69 12.32
N ASP A 82 -2.95 21.10 11.26
CA ASP A 82 -3.50 21.25 9.91
C ASP A 82 -2.53 20.63 8.90
N PHE A 83 -2.96 19.55 8.25
CA PHE A 83 -2.20 18.87 7.20
C PHE A 83 -1.77 19.82 6.08
N HIS A 84 -2.56 20.86 5.78
CA HIS A 84 -2.25 21.85 4.75
C HIS A 84 -1.07 22.75 5.12
N GLN A 85 -0.77 22.90 6.41
CA GLN A 85 0.30 23.76 6.90
C GLN A 85 1.63 23.02 7.07
N LEU A 86 1.63 21.67 7.03
CA LEU A 86 2.82 20.87 7.30
C LEU A 86 4.03 21.25 6.44
N PRO A 87 3.93 21.44 5.10
CA PRO A 87 5.08 21.87 4.32
C PRO A 87 5.63 23.22 4.78
N PHE A 88 4.76 24.15 5.17
CA PHE A 88 5.10 25.50 5.62
C PHE A 88 5.56 25.58 7.08
N GLN A 89 5.35 24.54 7.86
CA GLN A 89 5.83 24.40 9.24
C GLN A 89 7.08 23.52 9.33
N SER A 90 7.58 23.03 8.19
CA SER A 90 8.78 22.19 8.09
C SER A 90 9.97 22.94 7.48
N LEU A 91 11.12 22.26 7.38
CA LEU A 91 12.31 22.77 6.68
C LEU A 91 12.06 23.04 5.19
N LEU A 92 11.02 22.46 4.58
CA LEU A 92 10.64 22.74 3.19
C LEU A 92 10.33 24.22 2.95
N LYS A 93 9.92 24.95 4.00
CA LYS A 93 9.67 26.40 3.95
C LYS A 93 10.89 27.19 3.44
N LEU A 94 12.11 26.73 3.76
CA LEU A 94 13.36 27.39 3.35
C LEU A 94 13.54 27.39 1.82
N SER A 95 12.99 26.39 1.13
CA SER A 95 13.00 26.27 -0.34
C SER A 95 11.95 27.17 -1.02
N GLY A 96 11.17 27.91 -0.24
CA GLY A 96 10.19 28.88 -0.73
C GLY A 96 8.81 28.29 -1.07
N LYS A 97 7.85 29.19 -1.26
CA LYS A 97 6.42 28.87 -1.42
C LYS A 97 6.12 27.97 -2.63
N LYS A 98 6.79 28.22 -3.76
CA LYS A 98 6.59 27.42 -4.99
C LYS A 98 6.96 25.96 -4.78
N PHE A 99 8.02 25.69 -4.02
CA PHE A 99 8.44 24.33 -3.69
C PHE A 99 7.48 23.67 -2.71
N CYS A 100 7.12 24.35 -1.62
CA CYS A 100 6.15 23.85 -0.63
C CYS A 100 4.81 23.42 -1.26
N ASN A 101 4.31 24.20 -2.22
CA ASN A 101 3.05 23.92 -2.89
C ASN A 101 3.04 22.60 -3.69
N GLN A 102 4.21 22.04 -4.02
CA GLN A 102 4.32 20.74 -4.71
C GLN A 102 4.02 19.55 -3.79
N TYR A 103 4.10 19.76 -2.48
CA TYR A 103 3.87 18.75 -1.45
C TYR A 103 2.47 18.90 -0.83
N SER A 104 1.49 19.31 -1.63
CA SER A 104 0.09 19.40 -1.22
C SER A 104 -0.49 18.01 -0.94
N SER A 105 -1.48 17.98 -0.04
CA SER A 105 -2.21 16.75 0.28
C SER A 105 -2.82 16.15 -0.99
N ARG A 106 -2.78 14.83 -1.08
CA ARG A 106 -3.45 14.05 -2.14
C ARG A 106 -4.50 13.18 -1.49
N LEU A 107 -5.66 13.06 -2.14
CA LEU A 107 -6.69 12.13 -1.71
C LEU A 107 -6.53 10.83 -2.52
N ILE A 108 -6.48 9.70 -1.83
CA ILE A 108 -6.48 8.39 -2.47
C ILE A 108 -7.73 7.65 -2.03
N LYS A 109 -8.49 7.14 -3.00
CA LYS A 109 -9.74 6.41 -2.78
C LYS A 109 -9.55 4.95 -3.20
N ALA A 110 -9.84 4.04 -2.29
CA ALA A 110 -10.00 2.63 -2.61
C ALA A 110 -11.43 2.37 -3.12
N HIS A 111 -11.57 1.56 -4.18
CA HIS A 111 -12.85 1.25 -4.80
C HIS A 111 -13.48 -0.07 -4.33
N GLY A 112 -12.87 -0.75 -3.36
CA GLY A 112 -13.37 -1.99 -2.80
C GLY A 112 -12.43 -2.62 -1.77
N PRO A 113 -12.80 -3.77 -1.19
CA PRO A 113 -11.89 -4.56 -0.37
C PRO A 113 -10.70 -5.03 -1.20
N ALA A 114 -9.59 -5.37 -0.51
CA ALA A 114 -8.35 -5.81 -1.15
C ALA A 114 -7.77 -4.81 -2.15
N ALA A 115 -8.04 -3.50 -1.97
CA ALA A 115 -7.42 -2.49 -2.80
C ALA A 115 -5.91 -2.41 -2.56
N ILE A 116 -5.16 -2.41 -3.65
CA ILE A 116 -3.70 -2.49 -3.64
C ILE A 116 -3.11 -1.10 -3.85
N PHE A 117 -2.14 -0.77 -3.01
CA PHE A 117 -1.27 0.39 -3.18
C PHE A 117 0.10 -0.15 -3.60
N PRO A 118 0.62 0.26 -4.78
CA PRO A 118 1.93 -0.19 -5.23
C PRO A 118 3.04 0.11 -4.22
N LEU A 119 4.09 -0.70 -4.28
CA LEU A 119 5.35 -0.39 -3.61
C LEU A 119 5.80 1.00 -4.05
N SER A 120 6.08 1.86 -3.08
CA SER A 120 6.45 3.23 -3.35
C SER A 120 7.46 3.75 -2.33
N SER A 121 8.28 4.70 -2.78
CA SER A 121 9.14 5.50 -1.94
C SER A 121 9.02 6.95 -2.38
N ASN A 122 9.03 7.86 -1.43
CA ASN A 122 9.00 9.27 -1.73
C ASN A 122 10.28 9.75 -2.42
N LYS A 123 10.12 10.73 -3.32
CA LYS A 123 11.24 11.48 -3.91
C LYS A 123 12.04 12.13 -2.80
N GLN A 124 13.37 12.14 -2.96
CA GLN A 124 14.31 12.75 -2.01
C GLN A 124 14.21 12.18 -0.59
N ASN A 125 13.64 10.99 -0.41
CA ASN A 125 13.48 10.32 0.89
C ASN A 125 12.71 11.15 1.91
N LEU A 126 11.79 12.00 1.43
CA LEU A 126 10.94 12.81 2.30
C LEU A 126 9.92 11.95 3.03
N TYR A 127 9.50 12.41 4.21
CA TYR A 127 8.45 11.75 4.96
C TYR A 127 7.10 11.80 4.22
N GLN A 128 6.39 10.68 4.23
CA GLN A 128 4.98 10.61 3.84
C GLN A 128 4.14 10.59 5.11
N LEU A 129 3.13 11.44 5.18
CA LEU A 129 2.07 11.29 6.18
C LEU A 129 0.82 10.80 5.46
N ASN A 130 0.18 9.77 6.00
CA ASN A 130 -1.04 9.21 5.44
C ASN A 130 -2.13 9.21 6.52
N TYR A 131 -3.19 10.00 6.34
CA TYR A 131 -4.35 9.92 7.21
C TYR A 131 -5.42 9.03 6.60
N HIS A 132 -5.96 8.12 7.39
CA HIS A 132 -7.03 7.24 6.96
C HIS A 132 -8.40 7.83 7.37
N HIS A 133 -9.05 8.53 6.45
CA HIS A 133 -10.35 9.17 6.73
C HIS A 133 -11.43 8.19 7.17
N GLU A 134 -11.78 7.23 6.30
CA GLU A 134 -12.88 6.30 6.50
C GLU A 134 -12.66 5.02 5.67
N GLY A 135 -13.34 3.95 6.05
CA GLY A 135 -13.30 2.66 5.36
C GLY A 135 -12.82 1.51 6.25
N GLY A 136 -12.55 0.36 5.61
CA GLY A 136 -11.98 -0.82 6.26
C GLY A 136 -10.49 -0.68 6.54
N ILE A 137 -9.96 -1.55 7.38
CA ILE A 137 -8.57 -1.58 7.84
C ILE A 137 -7.57 -1.54 6.66
N ARG A 138 -6.51 -0.74 6.80
CA ARG A 138 -5.36 -0.73 5.88
C ARG A 138 -4.19 -1.52 6.47
N TYR A 139 -3.54 -2.31 5.62
CA TYR A 139 -2.34 -3.07 5.96
C TYR A 139 -1.14 -2.48 5.23
N TRP A 140 -0.12 -2.06 5.99
CA TRP A 140 1.12 -1.51 5.48
C TRP A 140 2.27 -2.50 5.68
N TYR A 141 3.11 -2.63 4.66
CA TYR A 141 4.36 -3.37 4.71
C TYR A 141 5.51 -2.38 4.48
N ILE A 142 6.28 -2.11 5.52
CA ILE A 142 7.27 -1.04 5.53
C ILE A 142 8.66 -1.63 5.63
N ILE A 143 9.50 -1.35 4.64
CA ILE A 143 10.93 -1.66 4.67
C ILE A 143 11.65 -0.49 5.34
N PRO A 144 12.38 -0.70 6.46
CA PRO A 144 13.20 0.32 7.09
C PRO A 144 14.25 0.94 6.16
N SER A 145 14.62 2.19 6.40
CA SER A 145 15.56 2.93 5.53
C SER A 145 16.96 2.31 5.47
N ASP A 146 17.41 1.67 6.55
CA ASP A 146 18.69 0.95 6.64
C ASP A 146 18.71 -0.33 5.81
N GLU A 147 17.55 -0.94 5.56
CA GLU A 147 17.42 -2.12 4.68
C GLU A 147 17.25 -1.74 3.20
N ARG A 148 16.91 -0.49 2.90
CA ARG A 148 16.53 -0.07 1.54
C ARG A 148 17.58 -0.39 0.48
N LYS A 149 18.84 0.00 0.70
CA LYS A 149 19.91 -0.21 -0.29
C LYS A 149 20.16 -1.70 -0.53
N LYS A 150 20.13 -2.49 0.54
CA LYS A 150 20.27 -3.95 0.48
C LYS A 150 19.12 -4.56 -0.32
N PHE A 151 17.88 -4.13 -0.05
CA PHE A 151 16.70 -4.56 -0.78
C PHE A 151 16.80 -4.20 -2.27
N GLU A 152 17.14 -2.96 -2.62
CA GLU A 152 17.27 -2.52 -4.02
C GLU A 152 18.30 -3.35 -4.79
N ILE A 153 19.48 -3.62 -4.20
CA ILE A 153 20.53 -4.44 -4.81
C ILE A 153 20.04 -5.89 -5.02
N LEU A 154 19.59 -6.55 -3.96
CA LEU A 154 19.15 -7.95 -4.05
C LEU A 154 17.96 -8.11 -4.99
N PHE A 155 17.03 -7.15 -4.98
CA PHE A 155 15.88 -7.19 -5.86
C PHE A 155 16.30 -7.06 -7.33
N GLN A 156 17.18 -6.11 -7.66
CA GLN A 156 17.66 -5.88 -9.02
C GLN A 156 18.51 -7.05 -9.55
N GLU A 157 19.33 -7.66 -8.70
CA GLU A 157 20.14 -8.83 -9.08
C GLU A 157 19.27 -10.03 -9.46
N ASN A 158 18.14 -10.22 -8.78
CA ASN A 158 17.23 -11.34 -9.04
C ASN A 158 16.13 -11.01 -10.06
N ASN A 159 15.83 -9.72 -10.30
CA ASN A 159 14.76 -9.26 -11.19
C ASN A 159 15.24 -8.09 -12.06
N PRO A 160 16.26 -8.29 -12.93
CA PRO A 160 16.92 -7.20 -13.63
C PRO A 160 16.01 -6.45 -14.61
N SER A 161 14.89 -7.04 -15.02
CA SER A 161 13.89 -6.43 -15.89
C SER A 161 12.92 -5.48 -15.19
N ILE A 162 12.88 -5.46 -13.86
CA ILE A 162 11.93 -4.67 -13.07
C ILE A 162 12.66 -3.52 -12.40
N CYS A 163 12.18 -2.31 -12.58
CA CYS A 163 12.68 -1.11 -11.92
C CYS A 163 11.74 -0.68 -10.78
N ILE A 164 12.14 -0.93 -9.53
CA ILE A 164 11.36 -0.61 -8.31
C ILE A 164 10.89 0.86 -8.24
N GLN A 165 11.63 1.78 -8.86
CA GLN A 165 11.32 3.21 -8.80
C GLN A 165 10.28 3.67 -9.83
N HIS A 166 10.04 2.87 -10.87
CA HIS A 166 9.19 3.26 -12.01
C HIS A 166 8.03 2.29 -12.22
N ASP A 167 8.22 1.01 -11.91
CA ASP A 167 7.20 -0.01 -12.10
C ASP A 167 6.25 -0.04 -10.90
N GLU A 168 4.95 -0.07 -11.19
CA GLU A 168 3.93 -0.28 -10.18
C GLU A 168 3.86 -1.76 -9.84
N ILE A 169 4.53 -2.15 -8.77
CA ILE A 169 4.60 -3.55 -8.32
C ILE A 169 4.03 -3.73 -6.93
N LEU A 170 3.48 -4.92 -6.68
CA LEU A 170 3.16 -5.45 -5.37
C LEU A 170 4.12 -6.60 -5.07
N ILE A 171 4.68 -6.63 -3.87
CA ILE A 171 5.61 -7.67 -3.44
C ILE A 171 5.01 -8.41 -2.25
N ASP A 172 4.92 -9.73 -2.36
CA ASP A 172 4.54 -10.60 -1.24
C ASP A 172 5.62 -10.51 -0.15
N PRO A 173 5.26 -10.26 1.13
CA PRO A 173 6.20 -10.20 2.24
C PRO A 173 7.07 -11.45 2.44
N LEU A 174 6.66 -12.61 1.90
CA LEU A 174 7.49 -13.80 1.83
C LEU A 174 8.80 -13.56 1.05
N LEU A 175 8.81 -12.66 0.05
CA LEU A 175 10.02 -12.30 -0.67
C LEU A 175 11.03 -11.60 0.24
N PHE A 176 10.56 -10.72 1.14
CA PHE A 176 11.42 -10.07 2.11
C PHE A 176 12.05 -11.10 3.06
N LYS A 177 11.28 -12.10 3.49
CA LYS A 177 11.82 -13.22 4.28
C LYS A 177 12.87 -14.02 3.50
N LYS A 178 12.61 -14.35 2.23
CA LYS A 178 13.54 -15.05 1.34
C LYS A 178 14.88 -14.32 1.20
N TYR A 179 14.85 -13.00 1.07
CA TYR A 179 16.05 -12.16 0.96
C TYR A 179 16.61 -11.67 2.30
N ASN A 180 16.05 -12.14 3.43
CA ASN A 180 16.43 -11.71 4.77
C ASN A 180 16.43 -10.16 4.89
N ILE A 181 15.39 -9.52 4.35
CA ILE A 181 15.09 -8.10 4.44
C ILE A 181 14.12 -7.90 5.60
N LYS A 182 14.47 -7.05 6.55
CA LYS A 182 13.55 -6.70 7.64
C LYS A 182 12.42 -5.84 7.08
N TYR A 183 11.20 -6.11 7.53
CA TYR A 183 10.04 -5.28 7.26
C TYR A 183 9.15 -5.23 8.50
N LYS A 184 8.30 -4.20 8.58
CA LYS A 184 7.26 -4.07 9.60
C LYS A 184 5.90 -4.14 8.95
N LYS A 185 5.01 -4.95 9.51
CA LYS A 185 3.58 -4.93 9.20
C LYS A 185 2.90 -3.96 10.17
N VAL A 186 2.16 -3.00 9.63
CA VAL A 186 1.40 -2.02 10.42
C VAL A 186 -0.05 -2.05 9.98
N ILE A 187 -0.95 -2.06 10.95
CA ILE A 187 -2.40 -1.98 10.74
C ILE A 187 -2.79 -0.53 11.01
N GLN A 188 -3.53 0.07 10.08
CA GLN A 188 -4.03 1.44 10.21
C GLN A 188 -5.56 1.45 10.14
N ASN A 189 -6.19 1.81 11.25
CA ASN A 189 -7.63 1.99 11.37
C ASN A 189 -8.07 3.37 10.83
N SER A 190 -9.37 3.54 10.63
CA SER A 190 -9.93 4.87 10.32
C SER A 190 -9.68 5.82 11.49
N GLY A 191 -9.27 7.06 11.17
CA GLY A 191 -8.89 8.10 12.11
C GLY A 191 -7.41 8.13 12.47
N GLU A 192 -6.61 7.17 12.03
CA GLU A 192 -5.17 7.09 12.34
C GLU A 192 -4.28 7.76 11.28
N ILE A 193 -3.09 8.19 11.73
CA ILE A 193 -1.95 8.65 10.89
C ILE A 193 -0.89 7.57 10.88
#